data_AF-A0A7S1QEM2-F1
#
_entry.id   AF-A0A7S1QEM2-F1
#
_cell.length_a   1.000
_cell.length_b   1.000
_cell.length_c   1.000
_cell.angle_alpha   90.00
_cell.angle_beta   90.00
_cell.angle_gamma   90.00
#
_symmetry.space_group_name_H-M   'P 1'
#
loop_
_entity.id
_entity.type
_entity.pdbx_description
1 polymer ?
#
loop_
_entity_poly.entity_id
_entity_poly.type
_entity_poly.pdbx_seq_one_letter_code
_entity_poly.pdbx_strand_id
1 'polypeptide(L)'
;QFLYFIGANPPTREEMVFAVSRVHLAAAKRSGATAAARRNANRPARVAPRTLSSFGLFMKLTASNPALRTLPIRQRGRALGKLWQLVPPLQKKALAAKARTIMIPPKVRKPRKPSAYNKFVQANYGKVRKLHYRKRLAALAKMWKAAKKAQRR
;
A
#
# COMPACT_ATOMS: atom_id res chain seq x y z
N GLN A 1 37.27 48.35 42.36
CA GLN A 1 38.46 48.80 41.61
C GLN A 1 38.31 48.32 40.17
N PHE A 2 38.49 49.20 39.18
CA PHE A 2 38.79 48.97 37.73
C PHE A 2 37.96 47.94 36.89
N LEU A 3 37.78 48.10 35.57
CA LEU A 3 37.36 49.26 34.72
C LEU A 3 37.12 48.78 33.25
N TYR A 4 36.34 49.55 32.46
CA TYR A 4 36.26 49.57 30.97
C TYR A 4 35.74 48.30 30.21
N PHE A 5 34.76 48.40 29.28
CA PHE A 5 34.79 48.82 27.84
C PHE A 5 35.59 47.84 26.94
N ILE A 6 35.21 47.46 25.71
CA ILE A 6 34.25 47.93 24.66
C ILE A 6 33.57 46.67 24.04
N GLY A 7 32.39 46.61 23.37
CA GLY A 7 31.35 47.59 22.96
C GLY A 7 30.95 47.42 21.46
N ALA A 8 29.65 47.34 21.11
CA ALA A 8 29.16 47.22 19.72
C ALA A 8 27.72 47.77 19.56
N ASN A 9 27.41 48.41 18.42
CA ASN A 9 26.12 49.07 18.16
C ASN A 9 25.15 48.15 17.39
N PRO A 10 23.91 47.89 17.86
CA PRO A 10 22.96 47.05 17.12
C PRO A 10 22.43 47.76 15.84
N PRO A 11 22.24 47.04 14.72
CA PRO A 11 21.80 47.64 13.46
C PRO A 11 20.36 48.19 13.53
N THR A 12 20.11 49.27 12.80
CA THR A 12 18.85 50.01 12.88
C THR A 12 17.71 49.34 12.11
N ARG A 13 16.48 49.72 12.49
CA ARG A 13 15.22 49.02 12.14
C ARG A 13 14.91 48.94 10.63
N GLU A 14 15.56 49.76 9.80
CA GLU A 14 15.25 49.87 8.38
C GLU A 14 15.94 48.79 7.53
N GLU A 15 17.15 48.35 7.90
CA GLU A 15 17.88 47.29 7.17
C GLU A 15 17.14 45.94 7.23
N MET A 16 16.44 45.66 8.33
CA MET A 16 15.69 44.42 8.53
C MET A 16 14.49 44.26 7.57
N VAL A 17 13.97 45.36 7.01
CA VAL A 17 12.77 45.34 6.15
C VAL A 17 13.12 44.92 4.71
N PHE A 18 14.30 45.28 4.21
CA PHE A 18 14.69 44.97 2.82
C PHE A 18 15.15 43.52 2.61
N ALA A 19 15.68 42.85 3.64
CA ALA A 19 16.18 41.47 3.53
C ALA A 19 15.07 40.42 3.30
N VAL A 20 13.89 40.61 3.91
CA VAL A 20 12.79 39.62 3.89
C VAL A 20 12.14 39.49 2.50
N SER A 21 12.11 40.58 1.73
CA SER A 21 11.26 40.69 0.53
C SER A 21 11.83 40.07 -0.75
N ARG A 22 13.08 39.57 -0.77
CA ARG A 22 13.69 38.94 -1.98
C ARG A 22 13.78 37.42 -1.96
N VAL A 23 13.75 36.76 -0.80
CA VAL A 23 13.89 35.28 -0.72
C VAL A 23 12.62 34.55 -1.19
N HIS A 24 11.43 35.12 -0.94
CA HIS A 24 10.17 34.42 -1.16
C HIS A 24 9.67 34.31 -2.61
N LEU A 25 10.22 35.08 -3.56
CA LEU A 25 9.68 35.15 -4.94
C LEU A 25 10.37 34.25 -5.97
N ALA A 26 11.57 33.71 -5.67
CA ALA A 26 12.36 32.91 -6.61
C ALA A 26 12.06 31.40 -6.58
N ALA A 27 11.51 30.87 -5.48
CA ALA A 27 11.35 29.43 -5.26
C ALA A 27 10.09 28.80 -5.89
N ALA A 28 9.15 29.60 -6.41
CA ALA A 28 7.79 29.16 -6.72
C ALA A 28 7.58 28.52 -8.11
N LYS A 29 8.59 28.50 -9.00
CA LYS A 29 8.42 28.05 -10.40
C LYS A 29 9.53 27.11 -10.90
N ARG A 30 9.43 25.80 -10.59
CA ARG A 30 9.61 24.65 -11.53
C ARG A 30 9.47 23.28 -10.82
N SER A 31 9.15 22.24 -11.61
CA SER A 31 9.28 20.78 -11.35
C SER A 31 8.47 20.03 -10.27
N GLY A 32 7.56 20.63 -9.48
CA GLY A 32 6.77 19.88 -8.48
C GLY A 32 5.74 18.86 -9.02
N ALA A 33 5.00 19.21 -10.09
CA ALA A 33 3.74 18.54 -10.44
C ALA A 33 3.86 17.11 -11.02
N THR A 34 4.95 16.79 -11.73
CA THR A 34 5.10 15.50 -12.44
C THR A 34 5.58 14.35 -11.53
N ALA A 35 6.24 14.68 -10.41
CA ALA A 35 6.71 13.70 -9.44
C ALA A 35 5.55 13.05 -8.66
N ALA A 36 4.52 13.82 -8.30
CA ALA A 36 3.36 13.34 -7.57
C ALA A 36 2.58 12.25 -8.35
N ALA A 37 2.33 12.48 -9.65
CA ALA A 37 1.61 11.55 -10.51
C ALA A 37 2.31 10.18 -10.64
N ARG A 38 3.65 10.16 -10.69
CA ARG A 38 4.44 8.91 -10.81
C ARG A 38 4.42 8.04 -9.53
N ARG A 39 4.13 8.62 -8.36
CA ARG A 39 4.16 7.90 -7.06
C ARG A 39 2.99 6.92 -6.85
N ASN A 40 1.93 6.98 -7.67
CA ASN A 40 0.66 6.28 -7.36
C ASN A 40 0.38 5.01 -8.20
N ALA A 41 1.34 4.52 -8.99
CA ALA A 41 1.18 3.30 -9.79
C ALA A 41 1.52 1.99 -9.05
N ASN A 42 2.28 2.06 -7.95
CA ASN A 42 2.86 0.89 -7.27
C ASN A 42 2.82 0.99 -5.74
N ARG A 43 2.01 1.91 -5.17
CA ARG A 43 1.80 1.98 -3.72
C ARG A 43 1.01 0.73 -3.31
N PRO A 44 1.53 -0.16 -2.45
CA PRO A 44 0.73 -1.27 -1.95
C PRO A 44 -0.48 -0.69 -1.22
N ALA A 45 -1.66 -1.29 -1.42
CA ALA A 45 -2.84 -0.92 -0.65
C ALA A 45 -2.49 -0.94 0.84
N ARG A 46 -2.77 0.15 1.57
CA ARG A 46 -2.34 0.37 2.96
C ARG A 46 -3.17 -0.48 3.94
N VAL A 47 -3.18 -1.78 3.72
CA VAL A 47 -3.79 -2.77 4.60
C VAL A 47 -2.97 -2.78 5.89
N ALA A 48 -3.51 -2.15 6.92
CA ALA A 48 -2.90 -2.17 8.25
C ALA A 48 -2.68 -3.63 8.71
N PRO A 49 -1.57 -3.93 9.41
CA PRO A 49 -1.38 -5.24 10.03
C PRO A 49 -2.56 -5.52 10.97
N ARG A 50 -3.12 -6.72 10.89
CA ARG A 50 -4.26 -7.12 11.72
C ARG A 50 -3.76 -7.98 12.87
N THR A 51 -4.29 -7.79 14.07
CA THR A 51 -4.00 -8.70 15.18
C THR A 51 -4.67 -10.05 14.98
N LEU A 52 -4.19 -11.07 15.68
CA LEU A 52 -4.79 -12.39 15.67
C LEU A 52 -6.11 -12.39 16.46
N SER A 53 -7.12 -13.14 15.99
CA SER A 53 -8.33 -13.40 16.77
C SER A 53 -8.05 -14.41 17.89
N SER A 54 -8.79 -14.35 19.00
CA SER A 54 -8.68 -15.33 20.10
C SER A 54 -8.90 -16.77 19.62
N PHE A 55 -9.89 -16.99 18.74
CA PHE A 55 -10.09 -18.28 18.07
C PHE A 55 -8.96 -18.62 17.08
N GLY A 56 -8.36 -17.62 16.44
CA GLY A 56 -7.18 -17.80 15.59
C GLY A 56 -5.93 -18.26 16.36
N LEU A 57 -5.76 -17.79 17.60
CA LEU A 57 -4.73 -18.28 18.52
C LEU A 57 -5.06 -19.70 19.02
N PHE A 58 -6.30 -19.95 19.41
CA PHE A 58 -6.78 -21.28 19.79
C PHE A 58 -6.53 -22.34 18.69
N MET A 59 -6.83 -22.03 17.43
CA MET A 59 -6.54 -22.90 16.29
C MET A 59 -5.03 -23.16 16.09
N LYS A 60 -4.15 -22.20 16.40
CA LYS A 60 -2.70 -22.43 16.37
C LYS A 60 -2.26 -23.38 17.49
N LEU A 61 -2.74 -23.17 18.71
CA LEU A 61 -2.40 -23.98 19.88
C LEU A 61 -2.90 -25.44 19.75
N THR A 62 -4.04 -25.65 19.10
CA THR A 62 -4.65 -26.98 18.91
C THR A 62 -4.17 -27.70 17.63
N ALA A 63 -3.40 -27.05 16.76
CA ALA A 63 -2.96 -27.62 15.46
C ALA A 63 -2.06 -28.86 15.58
N SER A 64 -1.39 -29.04 16.72
CA SER A 64 -0.52 -30.19 17.00
C SER A 64 -1.29 -31.45 17.43
N ASN A 65 -2.55 -31.33 17.88
CA ASN A 65 -3.31 -32.44 18.47
C ASN A 65 -3.52 -33.58 17.45
N PRO A 66 -3.08 -34.83 17.73
CA PRO A 66 -3.15 -35.93 16.78
C PRO A 66 -4.59 -36.28 16.36
N ALA A 67 -5.54 -36.23 17.29
CA ALA A 67 -6.96 -36.52 17.02
C ALA A 67 -7.63 -35.49 16.08
N LEU A 68 -7.04 -34.30 15.92
CA LEU A 68 -7.46 -33.33 14.90
C LEU A 68 -6.68 -33.48 13.58
N ARG A 69 -5.43 -33.96 13.64
CA ARG A 69 -4.56 -34.14 12.46
C ARG A 69 -4.97 -35.31 11.56
N THR A 70 -5.48 -36.40 12.14
CA THR A 70 -6.02 -37.55 11.38
C THR A 70 -7.30 -37.20 10.61
N LEU A 71 -8.14 -36.32 11.16
CA LEU A 71 -9.42 -35.95 10.54
C LEU A 71 -9.24 -35.17 9.21
N PRO A 72 -10.06 -35.48 8.19
CA PRO A 72 -10.16 -34.68 6.97
C PRO A 72 -10.41 -33.19 7.23
N ILE A 73 -9.86 -32.32 6.37
CA ILE A 73 -9.86 -30.84 6.56
C ILE A 73 -11.28 -30.28 6.84
N ARG A 74 -12.31 -30.78 6.14
CA ARG A 74 -13.72 -30.38 6.36
C ARG A 74 -14.25 -30.75 7.74
N GLN A 75 -13.85 -31.90 8.29
CA GLN A 75 -14.26 -32.36 9.62
C GLN A 75 -13.48 -31.65 10.74
N ARG A 76 -12.17 -31.44 10.54
CA ARG A 76 -11.28 -30.72 11.47
C ARG A 76 -11.82 -29.35 11.87
N GLY A 77 -12.35 -28.58 10.92
CA GLY A 77 -12.99 -27.29 11.19
C GLY A 77 -14.23 -27.38 12.10
N ARG A 78 -15.06 -28.42 11.91
CA ARG A 78 -16.25 -28.68 12.76
C ARG A 78 -15.83 -29.10 14.17
N ALA A 79 -14.82 -29.96 14.30
CA ALA A 79 -14.28 -30.39 15.60
C ALA A 79 -13.67 -29.21 16.39
N LEU A 80 -12.86 -28.36 15.74
CA LEU A 80 -12.32 -27.13 16.32
C LEU A 80 -13.41 -26.17 16.80
N GLY A 81 -14.52 -26.05 16.06
CA GLY A 81 -15.69 -25.25 16.45
C GLY A 81 -16.33 -25.75 17.75
N LYS A 82 -16.58 -27.07 17.86
CA LYS A 82 -17.10 -27.70 19.08
C LYS A 82 -16.15 -27.49 20.27
N LEU A 83 -14.85 -27.76 20.10
CA LEU A 83 -13.87 -27.57 21.16
C LEU A 83 -13.81 -26.11 21.62
N TRP A 84 -13.89 -25.13 20.71
CA TRP A 84 -13.93 -23.71 21.07
C TRP A 84 -15.19 -23.32 21.87
N GLN A 85 -16.35 -23.94 21.60
CA GLN A 85 -17.55 -23.71 22.41
C GLN A 85 -17.31 -24.10 23.87
N LEU A 86 -16.68 -25.26 24.12
CA LEU A 86 -16.37 -25.79 25.45
C LEU A 86 -15.34 -24.95 26.26
N VAL A 87 -14.48 -24.15 25.62
CA VAL A 87 -13.47 -23.33 26.34
C VAL A 87 -14.14 -22.30 27.28
N PRO A 88 -13.84 -22.26 28.59
CA PRO A 88 -14.44 -21.30 29.52
C PRO A 88 -14.25 -19.82 29.11
N PRO A 89 -15.21 -18.92 29.44
CA PRO A 89 -15.16 -17.51 29.03
C PRO A 89 -13.93 -16.76 29.57
N LEU A 90 -13.43 -17.14 30.76
CA LEU A 90 -12.19 -16.59 31.32
C LEU A 90 -10.97 -16.95 30.46
N GLN A 91 -10.86 -18.21 30.02
CA GLN A 91 -9.79 -18.63 29.10
C GLN A 91 -9.94 -17.95 27.72
N LYS A 92 -11.17 -17.77 27.22
CA LYS A 92 -11.44 -16.99 26.00
C LYS A 92 -10.96 -15.53 26.11
N LYS A 93 -11.13 -14.88 27.27
CA LYS A 93 -10.58 -13.53 27.57
C LYS A 93 -9.05 -13.54 27.59
N ALA A 94 -8.42 -14.50 28.27
CA ALA A 94 -6.96 -14.62 28.30
C ALA A 94 -6.34 -14.86 26.90
N LEU A 95 -6.98 -15.69 26.06
CA LEU A 95 -6.59 -15.88 24.67
C LEU A 95 -6.81 -14.61 23.83
N ALA A 96 -7.84 -13.80 24.10
CA ALA A 96 -8.03 -12.52 23.43
C ALA A 96 -6.93 -11.51 23.76
N ALA A 97 -6.47 -11.45 25.02
CA ALA A 97 -5.32 -10.63 25.41
C ALA A 97 -4.04 -11.08 24.68
N LYS A 98 -3.72 -12.39 24.72
CA LYS A 98 -2.54 -12.96 24.04
C LYS A 98 -2.61 -12.86 22.50
N ALA A 99 -3.79 -12.87 21.89
CA ALA A 99 -3.94 -12.75 20.44
C ALA A 99 -3.74 -11.30 19.93
N ARG A 100 -4.00 -10.29 20.78
CA ARG A 100 -3.78 -8.86 20.45
C ARG A 100 -2.30 -8.52 20.25
N THR A 101 -1.36 -9.20 20.91
CA THR A 101 0.09 -8.94 20.73
C THR A 101 0.64 -9.55 19.43
N ILE A 102 -0.06 -10.54 18.86
CA ILE A 102 0.38 -11.25 17.65
C ILE A 102 -0.13 -10.52 16.40
N MET A 103 0.76 -9.79 15.73
CA MET A 103 0.46 -9.17 14.44
C MET A 103 0.51 -10.18 13.29
N ILE A 104 -0.50 -10.11 12.42
CA ILE A 104 -0.55 -10.82 11.13
C ILE A 104 -0.11 -9.84 10.03
N PRO A 105 0.94 -10.15 9.26
CA PRO A 105 1.35 -9.31 8.14
C PRO A 105 0.26 -9.29 7.04
N PRO A 106 0.00 -8.14 6.41
CA PRO A 106 -1.01 -8.03 5.36
C PRO A 106 -0.63 -8.88 4.13
N LYS A 107 -1.61 -9.53 3.50
CA LYS A 107 -1.39 -10.34 2.29
C LYS A 107 -1.08 -9.45 1.08
N VAL A 108 0.21 -9.13 0.91
CA VAL A 108 0.72 -8.37 -0.24
C VAL A 108 0.41 -9.12 -1.55
N ARG A 109 -0.39 -8.51 -2.41
CA ARG A 109 -0.60 -8.99 -3.78
C ARG A 109 0.61 -8.60 -4.63
N LYS A 110 1.43 -9.58 -5.03
CA LYS A 110 2.55 -9.33 -5.97
C LYS A 110 1.99 -8.76 -7.29
N PRO A 111 2.52 -7.64 -7.83
CA PRO A 111 2.08 -7.10 -9.10
C PRO A 111 2.41 -8.09 -10.24
N ARG A 112 1.46 -8.30 -11.16
CA ARG A 112 1.68 -9.14 -12.35
C ARG A 112 2.45 -8.35 -13.41
N LYS A 113 3.53 -8.91 -13.96
CA LYS A 113 4.24 -8.32 -15.12
C LYS A 113 3.25 -8.18 -16.30
N PRO A 114 3.16 -7.03 -16.98
CA PRO A 114 2.24 -6.85 -18.10
C PRO A 114 2.69 -7.66 -19.32
N SER A 115 1.75 -8.37 -19.95
CA SER A 115 1.99 -9.08 -21.21
C SER A 115 2.31 -8.11 -22.36
N ALA A 116 2.86 -8.63 -23.47
CA ALA A 116 3.08 -7.83 -24.68
C ALA A 116 1.78 -7.15 -25.18
N TYR A 117 0.65 -7.85 -25.11
CA TYR A 117 -0.67 -7.28 -25.43
C TYR A 117 -1.06 -6.16 -24.46
N ASN A 118 -0.82 -6.31 -23.15
CA ASN A 118 -1.13 -5.26 -22.18
C ASN A 118 -0.31 -3.99 -22.44
N LYS A 119 0.98 -4.13 -22.78
CA LYS A 119 1.84 -2.99 -23.20
C LYS A 119 1.32 -2.34 -24.48
N PHE A 120 0.94 -3.14 -25.49
CA PHE A 120 0.36 -2.65 -26.74
C PHE A 120 -0.96 -1.89 -26.53
N VAL A 121 -1.84 -2.41 -25.66
CA VAL A 121 -3.10 -1.75 -25.27
C VAL A 121 -2.80 -0.42 -24.58
N GLN A 122 -1.88 -0.37 -23.62
CA GLN A 122 -1.49 0.87 -22.95
C GLN A 122 -1.00 1.94 -23.95
N ALA A 123 -0.16 1.56 -24.91
CA ALA A 123 0.35 2.48 -25.93
C ALA A 123 -0.73 2.96 -26.94
N ASN A 124 -1.72 2.14 -27.25
CA ASN A 124 -2.72 2.45 -28.29
C ASN A 124 -4.10 2.88 -27.76
N TYR A 125 -4.36 2.82 -26.45
CA TYR A 125 -5.69 3.14 -25.88
C TYR A 125 -6.15 4.57 -26.20
N GLY A 126 -5.23 5.52 -26.31
CA GLY A 126 -5.53 6.91 -26.73
C GLY A 126 -6.24 6.98 -28.08
N LYS A 127 -5.82 6.17 -29.06
CA LYS A 127 -6.38 6.13 -30.43
C LYS A 127 -7.85 5.68 -30.43
N VAL A 128 -8.22 4.78 -29.52
CA VAL A 128 -9.61 4.29 -29.37
C VAL A 128 -10.42 5.05 -28.31
N ARG A 129 -9.86 6.07 -27.64
CA ARG A 129 -10.55 6.77 -26.53
C ARG A 129 -11.87 7.43 -26.97
N LYS A 130 -11.94 7.90 -28.22
CA LYS A 130 -13.14 8.51 -28.83
C LYS A 130 -14.25 7.49 -29.14
N LEU A 131 -13.97 6.19 -29.24
CA LEU A 131 -15.00 5.17 -29.50
C LEU A 131 -15.84 4.89 -28.24
N HIS A 132 -17.09 4.46 -28.43
CA HIS A 132 -17.93 3.91 -27.37
C HIS A 132 -17.25 2.74 -26.65
N TYR A 133 -17.36 2.65 -25.31
CA TYR A 133 -16.53 1.76 -24.48
C TYR A 133 -16.55 0.29 -24.94
N ARG A 134 -17.73 -0.26 -25.26
CA ARG A 134 -17.90 -1.63 -25.76
C ARG A 134 -17.11 -1.93 -27.05
N LYS A 135 -16.86 -0.92 -27.91
CA LYS A 135 -16.16 -1.06 -29.19
C LYS A 135 -14.63 -0.93 -29.06
N ARG A 136 -14.09 -0.37 -27.96
CA ARG A 136 -12.65 -0.06 -27.80
C ARG A 136 -11.75 -1.28 -27.83
N LEU A 137 -12.09 -2.32 -27.07
CA LEU A 137 -11.29 -3.55 -26.99
C LEU A 137 -11.31 -4.33 -28.32
N ALA A 138 -12.45 -4.35 -29.03
CA ALA A 138 -12.55 -4.97 -30.35
C ALA A 138 -11.65 -4.27 -31.39
N ALA A 139 -11.61 -2.93 -31.37
CA ALA A 139 -10.70 -2.15 -32.23
C ALA A 139 -9.22 -2.44 -31.90
N LEU A 140 -8.84 -2.43 -30.61
CA LEU A 140 -7.49 -2.77 -30.17
C LEU A 140 -7.08 -4.20 -30.54
N ALA A 141 -8.00 -5.17 -30.46
CA ALA A 141 -7.74 -6.55 -30.86
C ALA A 141 -7.52 -6.68 -32.38
N LYS A 142 -8.26 -5.92 -33.21
CA LYS A 142 -8.00 -5.84 -34.66
C LYS A 142 -6.63 -5.24 -34.94
N MET A 143 -6.27 -4.13 -34.30
CA MET A 143 -4.95 -3.49 -34.44
C MET A 143 -3.80 -4.42 -34.01
N TRP A 144 -3.96 -5.17 -32.91
CA TRP A 144 -2.96 -6.13 -32.45
C TRP A 144 -2.76 -7.29 -33.43
N LYS A 145 -3.84 -7.84 -34.00
CA LYS A 145 -3.77 -8.87 -35.04
C LYS A 145 -3.04 -8.36 -36.28
N ALA A 146 -3.31 -7.11 -36.71
CA ALA A 146 -2.61 -6.48 -37.83
C ALA A 146 -1.11 -6.31 -37.55
N ALA A 147 -0.75 -5.74 -36.39
CA ALA A 147 0.66 -5.58 -35.99
C ALA A 147 1.41 -6.93 -35.91
N LYS A 148 0.77 -7.98 -35.37
CA LYS A 148 1.34 -9.33 -35.36
C LYS A 148 1.41 -10.02 -36.73
N LYS A 149 0.61 -9.60 -37.72
CA LYS A 149 0.73 -10.08 -39.10
C LYS A 149 1.90 -9.38 -39.82
N ALA A 150 2.09 -8.09 -39.56
CA ALA A 150 3.23 -7.33 -40.08
C ALA A 150 4.56 -7.85 -39.50
N GLN A 151 4.64 -8.13 -38.20
CA GLN A 151 5.83 -8.68 -37.54
C GLN A 151 6.11 -10.18 -37.82
N ARG A 152 5.37 -10.80 -38.75
CA ARG A 152 5.51 -12.21 -39.16
C ARG A 152 5.76 -12.36 -40.67
N ARG A 153 6.00 -11.24 -41.34
CA ARG A 153 6.43 -11.12 -42.73
C ARG A 153 7.80 -10.44 -42.72
#